data_AF-A0A7G8UI92-F1
#
_entry.id   AF-A0A7G8UI92-F1
#
_cell.length_a   1.000
_cell.length_b   1.000
_cell.length_c   1.000
_cell.angle_alpha   90.00
_cell.angle_beta   90.00
_cell.angle_gamma   90.00
#
_symmetry.space_group_name_H-M   'P 1'
#
loop_
_entity.id
_entity.type
_entity.pdbx_description
1 polymer ?
#
loop_
_entity_poly.entity_id
_entity_poly.type
_entity_poly.pdbx_seq_one_letter_code
_entity_poly.pdbx_strand_id
1 'polypeptide(L)'
;MRVFSFEEQFDVFLQQQKKEASSRRLEMLERDLSGTIKMFREALWPIFQTFEGFILEYELVLPNGVHFFIDVFYAPFRFGFECEGFSAHAETISRDRFNFEKTRIRHMLLSGCVYIPFSWDELDKKGLQCRSFVQELLLRNRNSLAMTEQLSIYEREVLRNAIWFQRPIRLVDVCKCLGKRRDFACKVIKSLVAKGILQATVPTSIRHHAYVVQPNAIEYLRSI
;
A
#
# COMPACT_ATOMS: atom_id res chain seq x y z
N MET A 1 29.09 -23.13 2.57
CA MET A 1 28.24 -21.97 2.89
C MET A 1 26.97 -22.53 3.52
N ARG A 2 26.73 -22.26 4.81
CA ARG A 2 25.59 -22.83 5.55
C ARG A 2 24.33 -22.11 5.06
N VAL A 3 23.40 -22.84 4.44
CA VAL A 3 22.09 -22.29 4.07
C VAL A 3 21.22 -22.36 5.31
N PHE A 4 20.87 -21.20 5.88
CA PHE A 4 20.02 -21.14 7.07
C PHE A 4 18.57 -21.49 6.70
N SER A 5 17.89 -22.26 7.53
CA SER A 5 16.48 -22.56 7.33
C SER A 5 15.61 -21.30 7.55
N PHE A 6 14.35 -21.34 7.12
CA PHE A 6 13.39 -20.27 7.39
C PHE A 6 13.31 -19.97 8.90
N GLU A 7 13.25 -21.02 9.72
CA GLU A 7 13.15 -20.93 11.18
C GLU A 7 14.36 -20.21 11.77
N GLU A 8 15.58 -20.61 11.38
CA GLU A 8 16.81 -19.98 11.87
C GLU A 8 16.87 -18.49 11.48
N GLN A 9 16.47 -18.15 10.25
CA GLN A 9 16.46 -16.75 9.79
C GLN A 9 15.35 -15.93 10.46
N PHE A 10 14.19 -16.53 10.68
CA PHE A 10 13.08 -15.89 11.37
C PHE A 10 13.43 -15.61 12.84
N ASP A 11 14.10 -16.53 13.53
CA ASP A 11 14.54 -16.33 14.90
C ASP A 11 15.52 -15.15 15.01
N VAL A 12 16.51 -15.08 14.10
CA VAL A 12 17.44 -13.94 14.04
C VAL A 12 16.69 -12.63 13.80
N PHE A 13 15.75 -12.63 12.85
CA PHE A 13 14.91 -11.48 12.56
C PHE A 13 14.06 -11.06 13.78
N LEU A 14 13.40 -11.99 14.45
CA LEU A 14 12.58 -11.73 15.63
C LEU A 14 13.41 -11.13 16.77
N GLN A 15 14.61 -11.65 17.02
CA GLN A 15 15.50 -11.07 18.03
C GLN A 15 15.92 -9.64 17.69
N GLN A 16 16.13 -9.33 16.40
CA GLN A 16 16.38 -7.97 15.96
C GLN A 16 15.16 -7.07 16.21
N GLN A 17 13.96 -7.53 15.83
CA GLN A 17 12.72 -6.78 16.02
C GLN A 17 12.46 -6.46 17.51
N LYS A 18 12.75 -7.40 18.42
CA LYS A 18 12.64 -7.20 19.88
C LYS A 18 13.61 -6.15 20.41
N LYS A 19 14.86 -6.14 19.94
CA LYS A 19 15.87 -5.16 20.38
C LYS A 19 15.51 -3.72 19.99
N GLU A 20 14.83 -3.55 18.86
CA GLU A 20 14.42 -2.24 18.33
C GLU A 20 13.02 -1.81 18.80
N ALA A 21 12.31 -2.67 19.55
CA ALA A 21 10.92 -2.43 19.92
C ALA A 21 10.76 -1.41 21.06
N SER A 22 9.70 -0.61 20.97
CA SER A 22 9.16 0.13 22.13
C SER A 22 8.63 -0.87 23.18
N SER A 23 8.47 -0.45 24.43
CA SER A 23 7.98 -1.36 25.49
C SER A 23 6.65 -2.03 25.17
N ARG A 24 5.72 -1.29 24.52
CA ARG A 24 4.41 -1.86 24.12
C ARG A 24 4.54 -2.83 22.96
N ARG A 25 5.36 -2.50 21.97
CA ARG A 25 5.64 -3.39 20.85
C ARG A 25 6.36 -4.66 21.29
N LEU A 26 7.29 -4.55 22.25
CA LEU A 26 7.97 -5.70 22.84
C LEU A 26 6.98 -6.66 23.51
N GLU A 27 6.00 -6.13 24.26
CA GLU A 27 4.94 -6.94 24.85
C GLU A 27 4.18 -7.75 23.79
N MET A 28 3.90 -7.16 22.62
CA MET A 28 3.25 -7.89 21.51
C MET A 28 4.17 -8.97 20.93
N LEU A 29 5.45 -8.67 20.71
CA LEU A 29 6.44 -9.61 20.18
C LEU A 29 6.77 -10.78 21.13
N GLU A 30 6.36 -10.70 22.40
CA GLU A 30 6.50 -11.76 23.40
C GLU A 30 5.26 -12.65 23.51
N ARG A 31 4.15 -12.29 22.84
CA ARG A 31 2.93 -13.12 22.77
C ARG A 31 3.10 -14.27 21.77
N ASP A 32 2.03 -15.03 21.58
CA ASP A 32 1.97 -16.07 20.56
C ASP A 32 2.02 -15.46 19.15
N LEU A 33 3.09 -15.79 18.42
CA LEU A 33 3.33 -15.37 17.04
C LEU A 33 3.02 -16.49 16.04
N SER A 34 2.27 -17.53 16.43
CA SER A 34 1.93 -18.65 15.57
C SER A 34 1.30 -18.22 14.24
N GLY A 35 0.40 -17.22 14.28
CA GLY A 35 -0.23 -16.64 13.08
C GLY A 35 0.78 -15.95 12.18
N THR A 36 1.62 -15.09 12.75
CA THR A 36 2.72 -14.40 12.06
C THR A 36 3.70 -15.38 11.40
N ILE A 37 4.14 -16.40 12.13
CA ILE A 37 5.06 -17.43 11.61
C ILE A 37 4.40 -18.19 10.45
N LYS A 38 3.12 -18.57 10.59
CA LYS A 38 2.38 -19.27 9.54
C LYS A 38 2.20 -18.40 8.29
N MET A 39 1.87 -17.13 8.47
CA MET A 39 1.76 -16.16 7.38
C MET A 39 3.07 -15.98 6.62
N PHE A 40 4.20 -15.87 7.33
CA PHE A 40 5.50 -15.86 6.68
C PHE A 40 5.76 -17.17 5.93
N ARG A 41 5.63 -18.31 6.60
CA ARG A 41 5.91 -19.62 6.01
C ARG A 41 5.08 -19.89 4.75
N GLU A 42 3.79 -19.57 4.80
CA GLU A 42 2.84 -19.97 3.76
C GLU A 42 2.60 -18.92 2.68
N ALA A 43 2.72 -17.63 2.98
CA ALA A 43 2.39 -16.57 2.02
C ALA A 43 3.58 -15.67 1.66
N LEU A 44 4.37 -15.22 2.64
CA LEU A 44 5.37 -14.17 2.40
C LEU A 44 6.75 -14.73 2.03
N TRP A 45 7.34 -15.59 2.86
CA TRP A 45 8.68 -16.13 2.68
C TRP A 45 8.92 -16.79 1.32
N PRO A 46 7.98 -17.61 0.77
CA PRO A 46 8.16 -18.22 -0.55
C PRO A 46 8.34 -17.21 -1.69
N ILE A 47 7.89 -15.96 -1.51
CA ILE A 47 7.92 -14.90 -2.51
C ILE A 47 9.06 -13.92 -2.26
N PHE A 48 9.23 -13.48 -1.01
CA PHE A 48 10.20 -12.46 -0.66
C PHE A 48 11.60 -13.01 -0.48
N GLN A 49 11.74 -14.18 0.18
CA GLN A 49 13.03 -14.80 0.54
C GLN A 49 13.99 -13.87 1.30
N THR A 50 13.45 -12.86 1.98
CA THR A 50 14.16 -11.91 2.83
C THR A 50 13.18 -11.34 3.85
N PHE A 51 13.71 -10.88 4.99
CA PHE A 51 12.97 -10.09 5.99
C PHE A 51 13.21 -8.58 5.84
N GLU A 52 14.02 -8.16 4.87
CA GLU A 52 14.29 -6.74 4.62
C GLU A 52 13.00 -5.97 4.33
N GLY A 53 12.83 -4.84 5.02
CA GLY A 53 11.64 -3.99 4.90
C GLY A 53 10.44 -4.47 5.71
N PHE A 54 10.49 -5.64 6.35
CA PHE A 54 9.44 -6.10 7.25
C PHE A 54 9.64 -5.59 8.68
N ILE A 55 8.52 -5.22 9.32
CA ILE A 55 8.43 -4.80 10.71
C ILE A 55 7.31 -5.62 11.35
N LEU A 56 7.64 -6.40 12.38
CA LEU A 56 6.65 -7.16 13.15
C LEU A 56 5.90 -6.26 14.12
N GLU A 57 4.63 -6.52 14.40
CA GLU A 57 3.85 -5.78 15.41
C GLU A 57 3.99 -4.26 15.21
N TYR A 58 3.71 -3.80 14.00
CA TYR A 58 3.90 -2.39 13.64
C TYR A 58 2.84 -1.52 14.33
N GLU A 59 3.31 -0.57 15.12
CA GLU A 59 2.48 0.28 15.97
C GLU A 59 1.82 1.42 15.17
N LEU A 60 0.49 1.51 15.26
CA LEU A 60 -0.30 2.65 14.82
C LEU A 60 -1.07 3.25 16.00
N VAL A 61 -1.15 4.58 16.02
CA VAL A 61 -1.81 5.34 17.09
C VAL A 61 -3.05 6.03 16.52
N LEU A 62 -4.19 5.71 17.10
CA LEU A 62 -5.46 6.37 16.79
C LEU A 62 -5.47 7.81 17.33
N PRO A 63 -6.29 8.73 16.77
CA PRO A 63 -6.37 10.11 17.25
C PRO A 63 -6.76 10.26 18.73
N ASN A 64 -7.44 9.26 19.30
CA ASN A 64 -7.80 9.20 20.71
C ASN A 64 -6.67 8.64 21.60
N GLY A 65 -5.47 8.41 21.06
CA GLY A 65 -4.31 7.87 21.77
C GLY A 65 -4.33 6.35 21.95
N VAL A 66 -5.33 5.64 21.40
CA VAL A 66 -5.36 4.17 21.46
C VAL A 66 -4.35 3.59 20.47
N HIS A 67 -3.51 2.69 20.96
CA HIS A 67 -2.51 1.99 20.15
C HIS A 67 -3.10 0.68 19.62
N PHE A 68 -2.77 0.36 18.37
CA PHE A 68 -2.98 -0.98 17.82
C PHE A 68 -1.77 -1.39 16.99
N PHE A 69 -1.58 -2.70 16.85
CA PHE A 69 -0.43 -3.29 16.19
C PHE A 69 -0.91 -4.05 14.96
N ILE A 70 -0.07 -4.09 13.92
CA ILE A 70 -0.26 -4.90 12.71
C ILE A 70 0.75 -6.03 12.78
N ASP A 71 0.31 -7.29 12.63
CA ASP A 71 1.16 -8.47 12.77
C ASP A 71 2.46 -8.35 11.96
N VAL A 72 2.32 -8.03 10.66
CA VAL A 72 3.45 -7.89 9.72
C VAL A 72 3.27 -6.68 8.81
N PHE A 73 4.16 -5.70 8.92
CA PHE A 73 4.16 -4.52 8.06
C PHE A 73 5.34 -4.52 7.10
N TYR A 74 5.09 -4.40 5.79
CA TYR A 74 6.12 -4.21 4.78
C TYR A 74 6.25 -2.74 4.41
N ALA A 75 7.31 -2.10 4.90
CA ALA A 75 7.51 -0.66 4.82
C ALA A 75 7.58 -0.09 3.39
N PRO A 76 8.25 -0.72 2.41
CA PRO A 76 8.41 -0.15 1.06
C PRO A 76 7.09 0.15 0.34
N PHE A 77 6.03 -0.61 0.60
CA PHE A 77 4.70 -0.38 0.04
C PHE A 77 3.61 -0.15 1.08
N ARG A 78 3.98 -0.02 2.36
CA ARG A 78 3.06 0.13 3.49
C ARG A 78 1.97 -0.95 3.52
N PHE A 79 2.35 -2.19 3.24
CA PHE A 79 1.41 -3.32 3.33
C PHE A 79 1.31 -3.78 4.77
N GLY A 80 0.10 -3.82 5.31
CA GLY A 80 -0.19 -4.38 6.63
C GLY A 80 -0.88 -5.72 6.48
N PHE A 81 -0.13 -6.80 6.70
CA PHE A 81 -0.64 -8.16 6.68
C PHE A 81 -1.06 -8.58 8.09
N GLU A 82 -2.25 -9.17 8.21
CA GLU A 82 -2.76 -9.73 9.46
C GLU A 82 -3.13 -11.20 9.26
N CYS A 83 -3.00 -12.01 10.32
CA CYS A 83 -3.50 -13.38 10.36
C CYS A 83 -4.69 -13.49 11.33
N GLU A 84 -5.91 -13.46 10.80
CA GLU A 84 -7.14 -13.58 11.58
C GLU A 84 -7.48 -15.07 11.85
N GLY A 85 -7.55 -15.45 13.12
CA GLY A 85 -8.08 -16.75 13.52
C GLY A 85 -9.60 -16.77 13.49
N PHE A 86 -10.20 -17.83 12.93
CA PHE A 86 -11.63 -18.09 13.11
C PHE A 86 -11.83 -18.86 14.43
N SER A 87 -12.25 -18.17 15.48
CA SER A 87 -12.64 -18.83 16.72
C SER A 87 -14.14 -19.11 16.73
N ALA A 88 -14.58 -20.16 17.43
CA ALA A 88 -16.00 -20.40 17.72
C ALA A 88 -16.68 -19.22 18.45
N HIS A 89 -15.87 -18.28 18.96
CA HIS A 89 -16.27 -17.02 19.57
C HIS A 89 -16.50 -15.87 18.58
N ALA A 90 -16.44 -16.10 17.26
CA ALA A 90 -16.84 -15.10 16.28
C ALA A 90 -18.29 -14.62 16.52
N GLU A 91 -19.16 -15.51 17.01
CA GLU A 91 -20.52 -15.17 17.45
C GLU A 91 -20.58 -14.45 18.81
N THR A 92 -19.53 -14.58 19.64
CA THR A 92 -19.44 -13.97 20.98
C THR A 92 -18.52 -12.76 21.03
N ILE A 93 -18.13 -12.20 19.87
CA ILE A 93 -17.37 -10.95 19.83
C ILE A 93 -18.22 -9.84 20.46
N SER A 94 -17.64 -9.07 21.38
CA SER A 94 -18.35 -7.93 21.95
C SER A 94 -18.59 -6.85 20.89
N ARG A 95 -19.66 -6.08 21.05
CA ARG A 95 -19.96 -4.95 20.15
C ARG A 95 -18.79 -3.96 20.08
N ASP A 96 -18.12 -3.73 21.21
CA ASP A 96 -16.96 -2.85 21.30
C ASP A 96 -15.77 -3.40 20.52
N ARG A 97 -15.48 -4.70 20.64
CA ARG A 97 -14.40 -5.33 19.87
C ARG A 97 -14.68 -5.27 18.38
N PHE A 98 -15.92 -5.56 17.95
CA PHE A 98 -16.31 -5.45 16.56
C PHE A 98 -16.13 -4.02 16.01
N ASN A 99 -16.63 -3.01 16.74
CA ASN A 99 -16.47 -1.61 16.37
C ASN A 99 -15.00 -1.17 16.36
N PHE A 100 -14.19 -1.71 17.26
CA PHE A 100 -12.76 -1.46 17.31
C PHE A 100 -12.05 -1.98 16.05
N GLU A 101 -12.34 -3.20 15.60
CA GLU A 101 -11.77 -3.74 14.35
C GLU A 101 -12.15 -2.88 13.13
N LYS A 102 -13.42 -2.45 13.03
CA LYS A 102 -13.85 -1.53 11.96
C LYS A 102 -13.16 -0.17 12.04
N THR A 103 -12.79 0.26 13.23
CA THR A 103 -12.03 1.50 13.44
C THR A 103 -10.58 1.32 13.03
N ARG A 104 -9.93 0.21 13.41
CA ARG A 104 -8.57 -0.15 12.95
C ARG A 104 -8.47 -0.13 11.43
N ILE A 105 -9.35 -0.82 10.73
CA ILE A 105 -9.35 -0.89 9.25
C ILE A 105 -9.42 0.51 8.62
N ARG A 106 -10.33 1.37 9.10
CA ARG A 106 -10.45 2.74 8.60
C ARG A 106 -9.20 3.57 8.89
N HIS A 107 -8.58 3.38 10.04
CA HIS A 107 -7.36 4.11 10.39
C HIS A 107 -6.13 3.61 9.64
N MET A 108 -6.06 2.32 9.31
CA MET A 108 -5.04 1.79 8.41
C MET A 108 -5.15 2.47 7.04
N LEU A 109 -6.36 2.58 6.49
CA LEU A 109 -6.62 3.32 5.25
C LEU A 109 -6.14 4.78 5.34
N LEU A 110 -6.53 5.50 6.40
CA LEU A 110 -6.11 6.89 6.60
C LEU A 110 -4.61 7.05 6.77
N SER A 111 -3.92 6.02 7.27
CA SER A 111 -2.47 5.99 7.43
C SER A 111 -1.73 5.60 6.15
N GLY A 112 -2.45 5.46 5.02
CA GLY A 112 -1.89 4.99 3.75
C GLY A 112 -1.37 3.55 3.83
N CYS A 113 -1.93 2.74 4.73
CA CYS A 113 -1.59 1.33 4.87
C CYS A 113 -2.57 0.49 4.04
N VAL A 114 -2.04 -0.39 3.20
CA VAL A 114 -2.85 -1.38 2.47
C VAL A 114 -3.15 -2.52 3.43
N TYR A 115 -4.42 -2.67 3.82
CA TYR A 115 -4.86 -3.74 4.72
C TYR A 115 -5.02 -5.06 3.99
N ILE A 116 -4.33 -6.11 4.45
CA ILE A 116 -4.30 -7.43 3.82
C ILE A 116 -4.57 -8.50 4.89
N PRO A 117 -5.84 -8.78 5.19
CA PRO A 117 -6.20 -9.82 6.12
C PRO A 117 -6.12 -11.18 5.43
N PHE A 118 -5.38 -12.11 6.04
CA PHE A 118 -5.51 -13.54 5.76
C PHE A 118 -6.23 -14.21 6.91
N SER A 119 -7.04 -15.22 6.63
CA SER A 119 -7.48 -16.13 7.69
C SER A 119 -6.47 -17.23 7.93
N TRP A 120 -6.41 -17.75 9.15
CA TRP A 120 -5.58 -18.91 9.48
C TRP A 120 -5.88 -20.11 8.56
N ASP A 121 -7.18 -20.39 8.36
CA ASP A 121 -7.64 -21.49 7.50
C ASP A 121 -7.23 -21.31 6.04
N GLU A 122 -7.22 -20.08 5.54
CA GLU A 122 -6.79 -19.77 4.19
C GLU A 122 -5.28 -20.00 4.03
N LEU A 123 -4.46 -19.53 4.98
CA LEU A 123 -3.03 -19.80 4.99
C LEU A 123 -2.74 -21.31 5.06
N ASP A 124 -3.50 -22.04 5.87
CA ASP A 124 -3.33 -23.48 6.07
C ASP A 124 -3.73 -24.31 4.84
N LYS A 125 -4.93 -24.09 4.31
CA LYS A 125 -5.55 -24.96 3.31
C LYS A 125 -5.37 -24.43 1.89
N LYS A 126 -5.09 -23.13 1.74
CA LYS A 126 -5.06 -22.42 0.45
C LYS A 126 -3.80 -21.58 0.26
N GLY A 127 -2.68 -21.96 0.89
CA GLY A 127 -1.42 -21.20 0.83
C GLY A 127 -0.96 -20.81 -0.59
N LEU A 128 -1.18 -21.63 -1.61
CA LEU A 128 -0.91 -21.26 -3.01
C LEU A 128 -1.71 -20.03 -3.48
N GLN A 129 -2.96 -19.90 -3.08
CA GLN A 129 -3.80 -18.74 -3.43
C GLN A 129 -3.33 -17.49 -2.70
N CYS A 130 -2.97 -17.59 -1.42
CA CYS A 130 -2.35 -16.50 -0.66
C CYS A 130 -1.06 -16.02 -1.35
N ARG A 131 -0.22 -16.96 -1.81
CA ARG A 131 1.02 -16.62 -2.52
C ARG A 131 0.74 -15.89 -3.82
N SER A 132 -0.18 -16.40 -4.65
CA SER A 132 -0.55 -15.75 -5.91
C SER A 132 -1.06 -14.33 -5.69
N PHE A 133 -1.87 -14.11 -4.65
CA PHE A 133 -2.33 -12.77 -4.27
C PHE A 133 -1.17 -11.84 -3.93
N VAL A 134 -0.24 -12.28 -3.07
CA VAL A 134 0.93 -11.47 -2.67
C VAL A 134 1.83 -11.16 -3.89
N GLN A 135 2.05 -12.12 -4.79
CA GLN A 135 2.81 -11.90 -6.03
C GLN A 135 2.16 -10.85 -6.91
N GLU A 136 0.84 -10.94 -7.14
CA GLU A 136 0.09 -9.99 -7.93
C GLU A 136 0.12 -8.60 -7.30
N LEU A 137 -0.07 -8.52 -5.98
CA LEU A 137 0.00 -7.27 -5.23
C LEU A 137 1.37 -6.59 -5.41
N LEU A 138 2.46 -7.34 -5.28
CA LEU A 138 3.82 -6.82 -5.48
C LEU A 138 4.05 -6.36 -6.91
N LEU A 139 3.64 -7.14 -7.90
CA LEU A 139 3.82 -6.80 -9.31
C LEU A 139 3.09 -5.50 -9.67
N ARG A 140 1.83 -5.36 -9.22
CA ARG A 140 1.03 -4.16 -9.44
C ARG A 140 1.69 -2.92 -8.84
N ASN A 141 2.21 -3.01 -7.62
CA ASN A 141 2.84 -1.87 -6.95
C ASN A 141 4.21 -1.52 -7.54
N ARG A 142 5.03 -2.51 -7.92
CA ARG A 142 6.29 -2.29 -8.65
C ARG A 142 6.06 -1.60 -9.99
N ASN A 143 5.07 -2.05 -10.75
CA ASN A 143 4.72 -1.43 -12.02
C ASN A 143 4.26 0.02 -11.83
N SER A 144 3.41 0.27 -10.82
CA SER A 144 2.96 1.63 -10.49
C SER A 144 4.15 2.53 -10.11
N LEU A 145 5.11 2.07 -9.31
CA LEU A 145 6.32 2.83 -8.99
C LEU A 145 7.15 3.15 -10.24
N ALA A 146 7.47 2.14 -11.06
CA ALA A 146 8.25 2.34 -12.29
C ALA A 146 7.57 3.34 -13.24
N MET A 147 6.24 3.29 -13.35
CA MET A 147 5.44 4.23 -14.12
C MET A 147 5.49 5.65 -13.50
N THR A 148 5.44 5.75 -12.18
CA THR A 148 5.51 7.02 -11.43
C THR A 148 6.87 7.70 -11.55
N GLU A 149 7.96 6.92 -11.66
CA GLU A 149 9.33 7.41 -11.87
C GLU A 149 9.54 8.03 -13.26
N GLN A 150 8.74 7.62 -14.26
CA GLN A 150 8.75 8.23 -15.60
C GLN A 150 8.10 9.62 -15.63
N LEU A 151 7.43 10.03 -14.55
CA LEU A 151 6.78 11.33 -14.42
C LEU A 151 7.59 12.26 -13.53
N SER A 152 7.84 13.46 -14.05
CA SER A 152 8.34 14.56 -13.24
C SER A 152 7.34 14.93 -12.13
N ILE A 153 7.83 15.58 -11.08
CA ILE A 153 6.99 16.04 -9.96
C ILE A 153 5.80 16.87 -10.48
N TYR A 154 6.02 17.76 -11.44
CA TYR A 154 4.96 18.58 -12.03
C TYR A 154 3.91 17.76 -12.79
N GLU A 155 4.34 16.74 -13.52
CA GLU A 155 3.43 15.84 -14.23
C GLU A 155 2.56 15.04 -13.26
N ARG A 156 3.16 14.55 -12.16
CA ARG A 156 2.43 13.85 -11.10
C ARG A 156 1.39 14.73 -10.41
N GLU A 157 1.74 15.98 -10.09
CA GLU A 157 0.80 16.92 -9.49
C GLU A 157 -0.36 17.26 -10.42
N VAL A 158 -0.10 17.45 -11.71
CA VAL A 158 -1.16 17.70 -12.70
C VAL A 158 -2.06 16.48 -12.83
N LEU A 159 -1.51 15.27 -12.90
CA LEU A 159 -2.30 14.04 -12.97
C LEU A 159 -3.19 13.87 -11.73
N ARG A 160 -2.65 14.09 -10.52
CA ARG A 160 -3.40 14.02 -9.26
C ARG A 160 -4.54 15.03 -9.24
N ASN A 161 -4.27 16.27 -9.62
CA ASN A 161 -5.30 17.32 -9.70
C ASN A 161 -6.36 16.99 -10.75
N ALA A 162 -5.97 16.45 -11.91
CA ALA A 162 -6.90 16.11 -12.97
C ALA A 162 -7.89 15.01 -12.57
N ILE A 163 -7.42 13.99 -11.84
CA ILE A 163 -8.27 12.93 -11.29
C ILE A 163 -9.20 13.49 -10.21
N TRP A 164 -8.68 14.37 -9.33
CA TRP A 164 -9.48 15.01 -8.28
C TRP A 164 -10.63 15.85 -8.83
N PHE A 165 -10.42 16.58 -9.92
CA PHE A 165 -11.44 17.46 -10.48
C PHE A 165 -12.64 16.73 -11.11
N GLN A 166 -12.51 15.44 -11.45
CA GLN A 166 -13.57 14.64 -12.12
C GLN A 166 -14.18 15.33 -13.37
N ARG A 167 -13.39 16.18 -14.03
CA ARG A 167 -13.78 16.90 -15.26
C ARG A 167 -12.55 17.12 -16.13
N PRO A 168 -12.73 17.44 -17.43
CA PRO A 168 -11.61 17.87 -18.26
C PRO A 168 -10.85 19.05 -17.64
N ILE A 169 -9.52 18.94 -17.61
CA ILE A 169 -8.64 20.00 -17.14
C ILE A 169 -8.34 20.99 -18.25
N ARG A 170 -8.32 22.27 -17.90
CA ARG A 170 -7.93 23.37 -18.79
C ARG A 170 -6.54 23.88 -18.40
N LEU A 171 -5.90 24.59 -19.31
CA LEU A 171 -4.59 25.19 -19.05
C LEU A 171 -4.58 26.09 -17.79
N VAL A 172 -5.68 26.80 -17.53
CA VAL A 172 -5.83 27.62 -16.31
C VAL A 172 -5.82 26.77 -15.04
N ASP A 173 -6.38 25.57 -15.08
CA ASP A 173 -6.39 24.64 -13.93
C ASP A 173 -4.96 24.18 -13.64
N VAL A 174 -4.19 23.86 -14.69
CA VAL A 174 -2.78 23.46 -14.57
C VAL A 174 -1.90 24.61 -14.06
N CYS A 175 -2.10 25.83 -14.54
CA CYS A 175 -1.38 27.00 -14.01
C CYS A 175 -1.63 27.19 -12.51
N LYS A 176 -2.89 27.07 -12.08
CA LYS A 176 -3.29 27.19 -10.67
C LYS A 176 -2.70 26.06 -9.82
N CYS A 177 -2.85 24.81 -10.29
CA CYS A 177 -2.30 23.62 -9.65
C CYS A 177 -0.79 23.72 -9.42
N LEU A 178 -0.03 24.19 -10.42
CA LEU A 178 1.42 24.25 -10.33
C LEU A 178 1.96 25.55 -9.73
N GLY A 179 1.13 26.60 -9.63
CA GLY A 179 1.60 27.96 -9.31
C GLY A 179 2.60 28.50 -10.33
N LYS A 180 2.48 28.10 -11.61
CA LYS A 180 3.42 28.45 -12.68
C LYS A 180 2.74 29.22 -13.81
N ARG A 181 3.57 29.94 -14.59
CA ARG A 181 3.15 30.67 -15.78
C ARG A 181 2.70 29.72 -16.90
N ARG A 182 1.95 30.30 -17.84
CA ARG A 182 1.28 29.60 -18.94
C ARG A 182 2.25 28.81 -19.84
N ASP A 183 3.42 29.35 -20.10
CA ASP A 183 4.48 28.73 -20.90
C ASP A 183 4.96 27.40 -20.29
N PHE A 184 5.18 27.38 -18.97
CA PHE A 184 5.57 26.16 -18.26
C PHE A 184 4.42 25.14 -18.20
N ALA A 185 3.21 25.59 -17.86
CA ALA A 185 2.03 24.73 -17.81
C ALA A 185 1.75 24.06 -19.18
N CYS A 186 1.93 24.80 -20.28
CA CYS A 186 1.84 24.25 -21.64
C CYS A 186 2.87 23.15 -21.90
N LYS A 187 4.11 23.29 -21.42
CA LYS A 187 5.15 22.26 -21.58
C LYS A 187 4.77 20.97 -20.85
N VAL A 188 4.27 21.09 -19.61
CA VAL A 188 3.82 19.94 -18.81
C VAL A 188 2.65 19.23 -19.49
N ILE A 189 1.63 19.96 -19.95
CA ILE A 189 0.49 19.37 -20.67
C ILE A 189 0.95 18.64 -21.94
N LYS A 190 1.81 19.27 -22.75
CA LYS A 190 2.35 18.63 -23.96
C LYS A 190 3.10 17.34 -23.66
N SER A 191 3.92 17.32 -22.60
CA SER A 191 4.63 16.11 -22.16
C SER A 191 3.66 15.01 -21.73
N LEU A 192 2.64 15.35 -20.94
CA LEU A 192 1.61 14.39 -20.50
C LEU A 192 0.79 13.83 -21.67
N VAL A 193 0.50 14.64 -22.69
CA VAL A 193 -0.16 14.18 -23.92
C VAL A 193 0.76 13.25 -24.70
N ALA A 194 2.05 13.61 -24.85
CA ALA A 194 3.03 12.77 -25.54
C ALA A 194 3.24 11.41 -24.85
N LYS A 195 3.13 11.37 -23.51
CA LYS A 195 3.17 10.14 -22.70
C LYS A 195 1.85 9.36 -22.70
N GLY A 196 0.83 9.81 -23.43
CA GLY A 196 -0.47 9.16 -23.48
C GLY A 196 -1.26 9.21 -22.17
N ILE A 197 -0.91 10.11 -21.25
CA ILE A 197 -1.59 10.28 -19.96
C ILE A 197 -2.80 11.20 -20.08
N LEU A 198 -2.67 12.25 -20.87
CA LEU A 198 -3.74 13.17 -21.19
C LEU A 198 -4.15 13.04 -22.65
N GLN A 199 -5.43 13.23 -22.93
CA GLN A 199 -5.96 13.36 -24.28
C GLN A 199 -6.79 14.62 -24.39
N ALA A 200 -6.66 15.35 -25.50
CA ALA A 200 -7.54 16.47 -25.78
C ALA A 200 -8.99 15.97 -25.93
N THR A 201 -9.96 16.70 -25.35
CA THR A 201 -11.38 16.32 -25.48
C THR A 201 -11.89 16.35 -26.92
N VAL A 202 -11.29 17.19 -27.77
CA VAL A 202 -11.57 17.25 -29.21
C VAL A 202 -10.24 17.10 -29.95
N PRO A 203 -9.83 15.86 -30.31
CA PRO A 203 -8.55 15.60 -30.97
C PRO A 203 -8.43 16.24 -32.35
N THR A 204 -9.56 16.46 -33.03
CA THR A 204 -9.62 17.04 -34.38
C THR A 204 -9.50 18.57 -34.42
N SER A 205 -9.51 19.23 -33.26
CA SER A 205 -9.40 20.69 -33.19
C SER A 205 -7.97 21.17 -33.40
N ILE A 206 -7.80 22.25 -34.17
CA ILE A 206 -6.51 22.94 -34.35
C ILE A 206 -6.03 23.55 -33.01
N ARG A 207 -6.95 23.87 -32.09
CA ARG A 207 -6.65 24.40 -30.75
C ARG A 207 -7.34 23.55 -29.68
N HIS A 208 -6.53 22.91 -28.84
CA HIS A 208 -7.04 22.14 -27.70
C HIS A 208 -7.16 23.04 -26.47
N HIS A 209 -8.35 23.02 -25.86
CA HIS A 209 -8.66 23.87 -24.70
C HIS A 209 -8.88 23.07 -23.40
N ALA A 210 -9.16 21.78 -23.52
CA ALA A 210 -9.41 20.89 -22.41
C ALA A 210 -8.84 19.49 -22.67
N TYR A 211 -8.45 18.82 -21.60
CA TYR A 211 -7.80 17.52 -21.62
C TYR A 211 -8.42 16.59 -20.58
N VAL A 212 -8.57 15.31 -20.91
CA VAL A 212 -9.03 14.25 -20.01
C VAL A 212 -7.90 13.28 -19.71
N VAL A 213 -7.94 12.73 -18.50
CA VAL A 213 -7.01 11.66 -18.08
C VAL A 213 -7.42 10.36 -18.75
N GLN A 214 -6.46 9.67 -19.35
CA GLN A 214 -6.71 8.36 -19.93
C GLN A 214 -6.92 7.30 -18.82
N PRO A 215 -7.76 6.27 -19.01
CA PRO A 215 -8.03 5.27 -17.98
C PRO A 215 -6.78 4.54 -17.45
N ASN A 216 -5.82 4.23 -18.32
CA ASN A 216 -4.54 3.61 -17.96
C ASN A 216 -3.66 4.54 -17.10
N ALA A 217 -3.87 5.86 -17.17
CA ALA A 217 -3.09 6.82 -16.38
C ALA A 217 -3.44 6.80 -14.89
N ILE A 218 -4.58 6.22 -14.50
CA ILE A 218 -4.97 6.06 -13.08
C ILE A 218 -3.98 5.15 -12.36
N GLU A 219 -3.35 4.21 -13.06
CA GLU A 219 -2.40 3.25 -12.47
C GLU A 219 -1.11 3.90 -11.98
N TYR A 220 -0.79 5.10 -12.46
CA TYR A 220 0.37 5.91 -12.04
C TYR A 220 0.17 6.55 -10.66
N LEU A 221 -1.03 6.53 -10.09
CA LEU A 221 -1.32 7.12 -8.77
C LEU A 221 -1.61 6.08 -7.67
N ARG A 222 -1.63 4.79 -8.01
CA ARG A 222 -1.97 3.71 -7.07
C ARG A 222 -0.86 3.37 -6.06
N SER A 223 0.27 4.07 -6.14
CA SER A 223 1.45 3.93 -5.26
C SER A 223 1.48 4.91 -4.08
N ILE A 224 0.38 5.64 -3.81
CA ILE A 224 0.28 6.66 -2.75
C ILE A 224 -0.69 6.23 -1.68
#